data_AF-A0AAF0YVC0-F1
#
_entry.id   AF-A0AAF0YVC0-F1
#
_cell.length_a   1.000
_cell.length_b   1.000
_cell.length_c   1.000
_cell.angle_alpha   90.00
_cell.angle_beta   90.00
_cell.angle_gamma   90.00
#
_symmetry.space_group_name_H-M   'P 1'
#
loop_
_entity.id
_entity.type
_entity.pdbx_description
1 polymer ?
#
loop_
_entity_poly.entity_id
_entity_poly.type
_entity_poly.pdbx_seq_one_letter_code
_entity_poly.pdbx_strand_id
1 'polypeptide(L)'
;MAVDWAQFAGHREALVESEGQYVGLLDENGHPLCDLPHPVEMQAPRERNAISSLQMTFPVSTATGGVHPAARALVDDTIGVEKNGAITPTPKTRFVLVERPGSSWCYRVAQRMATGPAGKLQSITVHGVDVVNYLTQLPCPTQPAKWKSSRFHRFEKDWLAVTDKTARFVTPRDIAEVDFYDSYLADQVIYDYAEVAIGRIITESVDAVAGILGMSTPPFNVTVTNHGGHAEKIMIKPDDGFIWDVVAPRATAAGVGITATMVLPTKTGEPQITFNVSTGETE
;
A
#
# COMPACT_ATOMS: atom_id res chain seq x y z
N MET A 1 -9.91 6.41 -19.62
CA MET A 1 -9.18 7.59 -20.14
C MET A 1 -7.78 7.50 -19.60
N ALA A 2 -6.75 7.73 -20.41
CA ALA A 2 -5.39 7.82 -19.89
C ALA A 2 -5.28 9.09 -19.04
N VAL A 3 -4.69 8.99 -17.85
CA VAL A 3 -4.47 10.12 -16.96
C VAL A 3 -3.36 11.00 -17.56
N ASP A 4 -3.61 12.30 -17.70
CA ASP A 4 -2.55 13.26 -17.99
C ASP A 4 -1.80 13.56 -16.68
N TRP A 5 -0.72 12.83 -16.48
CA TRP A 5 0.10 12.92 -15.28
C TRP A 5 0.78 14.27 -15.08
N ALA A 6 1.15 14.95 -16.18
CA ALA A 6 1.79 16.26 -16.11
C ALA A 6 0.78 17.32 -15.67
N GLN A 7 -0.43 17.29 -16.23
CA GLN A 7 -1.52 18.17 -15.79
C GLN A 7 -1.92 17.88 -14.34
N PHE A 8 -1.99 16.60 -13.95
CA PHE A 8 -2.32 16.22 -12.58
C PHE A 8 -1.26 16.68 -11.57
N ALA A 9 0.03 16.57 -11.90
CA ALA A 9 1.11 17.11 -11.06
C ALA A 9 0.98 18.63 -10.89
N GLY A 10 0.82 19.38 -11.98
CA GLY A 10 0.67 20.84 -11.91
C GLY A 10 -0.57 21.29 -11.13
N HIS A 11 -1.67 20.54 -11.23
CA HIS A 11 -2.88 20.79 -10.44
C HIS A 11 -2.65 20.63 -8.93
N ARG A 12 -1.98 19.53 -8.52
CA ARG A 12 -1.66 19.29 -7.11
C ARG A 12 -0.70 20.34 -6.56
N GLU A 13 0.35 20.69 -7.32
CA GLU A 13 1.31 21.73 -6.93
C GLU A 13 0.60 23.08 -6.75
N ALA A 14 -0.29 23.46 -7.67
CA ALA A 14 -1.08 24.68 -7.57
C ALA A 14 -1.97 24.71 -6.31
N LEU A 15 -2.61 23.59 -5.95
CA LEU A 15 -3.41 23.49 -4.73
C LEU A 15 -2.56 23.53 -3.45
N VAL A 16 -1.39 22.90 -3.45
CA VAL A 16 -0.44 23.00 -2.33
C VAL A 16 0.04 24.44 -2.16
N GLU A 17 0.30 25.17 -3.25
CA GLU A 17 0.72 26.56 -3.20
C GLU A 17 -0.41 27.51 -2.75
N SER A 18 -1.64 27.30 -3.22
CA SER A 18 -2.78 28.18 -2.93
C SER A 18 -3.44 27.91 -1.58
N GLU A 19 -3.60 26.64 -1.21
CA GLU A 19 -4.38 26.19 -0.05
C GLU A 19 -3.50 25.58 1.06
N GLY A 20 -2.20 25.42 0.81
CA GLY A 20 -1.24 24.85 1.76
C GLY A 20 -1.29 23.32 1.87
N GLN A 21 -2.25 22.67 1.20
CA GLN A 21 -2.36 21.22 1.16
C GLN A 21 -3.18 20.75 -0.04
N TYR A 22 -2.83 19.58 -0.57
CA TYR A 22 -3.65 18.82 -1.50
C TYR A 22 -4.19 17.57 -0.79
N VAL A 23 -5.49 17.27 -0.98
CA VAL A 23 -6.10 16.02 -0.52
C VAL A 23 -6.84 15.40 -1.69
N GLY A 24 -6.38 14.24 -2.15
CA GLY A 24 -6.93 13.54 -3.31
C GLY A 24 -7.38 12.13 -2.99
N LEU A 25 -8.38 11.64 -3.72
CA LEU A 25 -8.82 10.25 -3.70
C LEU A 25 -8.28 9.52 -4.95
N LEU A 26 -7.64 8.38 -4.72
CA LEU A 26 -7.11 7.50 -5.76
C LEU A 26 -7.85 6.14 -5.77
N ASP A 27 -7.85 5.48 -6.93
CA ASP A 27 -8.41 4.13 -7.12
C ASP A 27 -7.48 3.01 -6.61
N GLU A 28 -7.85 1.75 -6.84
CA GLU A 28 -7.07 0.57 -6.45
C GLU A 28 -5.67 0.49 -7.09
N ASN A 29 -5.44 1.19 -8.20
CA ASN A 29 -4.17 1.24 -8.93
C ASN A 29 -3.41 2.55 -8.69
N GLY A 30 -3.93 3.44 -7.84
CA GLY A 30 -3.34 4.75 -7.56
C GLY A 30 -3.68 5.83 -8.59
N HIS A 31 -4.61 5.59 -9.52
CA HIS A 31 -5.08 6.62 -10.44
C HIS A 31 -6.00 7.63 -9.74
N PRO A 32 -5.89 8.92 -10.06
CA PRO A 32 -6.77 9.95 -9.48
C PRO A 32 -8.23 9.73 -9.87
N LEU A 33 -9.11 9.80 -8.86
CA LEU A 33 -10.55 9.75 -9.02
C LEU A 33 -11.17 11.14 -8.90
N CYS A 34 -10.88 11.83 -7.80
CA CYS A 34 -11.34 13.19 -7.55
C CYS A 34 -10.54 13.84 -6.42
N ASP A 35 -10.53 15.16 -6.39
CA ASP A 35 -10.03 15.92 -5.24
C ASP A 35 -11.03 15.84 -4.10
N LEU A 36 -10.55 15.77 -2.87
CA LEU A 36 -11.39 15.75 -1.68
C LEU A 36 -11.58 17.20 -1.18
N PRO A 37 -12.79 17.56 -0.73
CA PRO A 37 -13.01 18.85 -0.09
C PRO A 37 -12.13 19.00 1.15
N HIS A 38 -11.88 20.25 1.56
CA HIS A 38 -11.16 20.51 2.79
C HIS A 38 -11.77 19.73 3.97
N PRO A 39 -10.95 18.95 4.69
CA PRO A 39 -11.44 18.20 5.83
C PRO A 39 -11.83 19.16 6.96
N VAL A 40 -13.00 18.90 7.56
CA VAL A 40 -13.45 19.56 8.80
C VAL A 40 -12.55 19.15 9.96
N GLU A 41 -12.12 17.90 9.95
CA GLU A 41 -11.22 17.33 10.93
C GLU A 41 -10.26 16.38 10.22
N MET A 42 -8.97 16.48 10.54
CA MET A 42 -7.96 15.55 10.07
C MET A 42 -6.93 15.29 11.17
N GLN A 43 -6.78 14.01 11.52
CA GLN A 43 -5.77 13.52 12.44
C GLN A 43 -4.91 12.47 11.72
N ALA A 44 -3.60 12.71 11.71
CA ALA A 44 -2.62 11.80 11.11
C ALA A 44 -1.34 11.80 11.97
N PRO A 45 -1.40 11.23 13.20
CA PRO A 45 -0.25 11.16 14.08
C PRO A 45 0.86 10.34 13.43
N ARG A 46 2.11 10.80 13.55
CA ARG A 46 3.28 10.12 13.01
C ARG A 46 4.26 9.80 14.12
N GLU A 47 4.69 8.55 14.14
CA GLU A 47 5.80 8.09 14.96
C GLU A 47 6.79 7.36 14.05
N ARG A 48 8.07 7.50 14.34
CA ARG A 48 9.13 6.87 13.58
C ARG A 48 9.00 5.35 13.68
N ASN A 49 9.07 4.65 12.55
CA ASN A 49 8.93 3.20 12.48
C ASN A 49 7.64 2.67 13.13
N ALA A 50 6.59 3.49 13.10
CA ALA A 50 5.24 3.08 13.44
C ALA A 50 4.34 3.19 12.21
N ILE A 51 3.36 2.31 12.14
CA ILE A 51 2.34 2.38 11.11
C ILE A 51 1.35 3.47 11.50
N SER A 52 1.41 4.59 10.80
CA SER A 52 0.52 5.71 11.06
C SER A 52 -0.90 5.43 10.57
N SER A 53 -1.89 6.04 11.23
CA SER A 53 -3.28 6.00 10.82
C SER A 53 -3.77 7.39 10.47
N LEU A 54 -4.70 7.46 9.52
CA LEU A 54 -5.41 8.66 9.13
C LEU A 54 -6.84 8.55 9.63
N GLN A 55 -7.34 9.60 10.29
CA GLN A 55 -8.76 9.83 10.46
C GLN A 55 -9.09 11.19 9.85
N MET A 56 -9.99 11.21 8.87
CA MET A 56 -10.35 12.42 8.16
C MET A 56 -11.85 12.50 7.92
N THR A 57 -12.45 13.63 8.25
CA THR A 57 -13.87 13.91 8.02
C THR A 57 -14.01 15.09 7.08
N PHE A 58 -14.75 14.93 5.99
CA PHE A 58 -14.99 16.00 5.01
C PHE A 58 -16.48 16.06 4.61
N PRO A 59 -16.97 17.25 4.22
CA PRO A 59 -18.35 17.39 3.77
C PRO A 59 -18.53 16.80 2.37
N VAL A 60 -19.67 16.18 2.11
CA VAL A 60 -20.02 15.63 0.78
C VAL A 60 -21.29 16.22 0.20
N SER A 61 -22.08 16.95 0.98
CA SER A 61 -23.19 17.73 0.44
C SER A 61 -22.66 19.04 -0.15
N THR A 62 -22.99 19.33 -1.40
CA THR A 62 -22.74 20.66 -1.97
C THR A 62 -23.87 21.63 -1.57
N ALA A 63 -23.58 22.93 -1.53
CA ALA A 63 -24.58 23.97 -1.26
C ALA A 63 -25.73 23.97 -2.30
N THR A 64 -25.46 23.47 -3.50
CA THR A 64 -26.41 23.36 -4.62
C THR A 64 -27.28 22.10 -4.57
N GLY A 65 -27.19 21.28 -3.52
CA GLY A 65 -27.99 20.06 -3.36
C GLY A 65 -27.46 18.84 -4.12
N GLY A 66 -26.27 18.95 -4.71
CA GLY A 66 -25.53 17.83 -5.28
C GLY A 66 -24.73 17.06 -4.23
N VAL A 67 -24.26 15.88 -4.60
CA VAL A 67 -23.37 15.05 -3.79
C VAL A 67 -21.99 15.01 -4.43
N HIS A 68 -20.96 15.22 -3.62
CA HIS A 68 -19.57 15.19 -4.06
C HIS A 68 -19.20 13.81 -4.65
N PRO A 69 -18.43 13.73 -5.76
CA PRO A 69 -18.06 12.47 -6.41
C PRO A 69 -17.41 11.44 -5.48
N ALA A 70 -16.68 11.91 -4.47
CA ALA A 70 -16.08 11.06 -3.44
C ALA A 70 -17.10 10.16 -2.71
N ALA A 71 -18.36 10.60 -2.55
CA ALA A 71 -19.39 9.78 -1.92
C ALA A 71 -19.69 8.51 -2.73
N ARG A 72 -19.67 8.63 -4.07
CA ARG A 72 -19.84 7.46 -4.94
C ARG A 72 -18.65 6.52 -4.84
N ALA A 73 -17.45 7.07 -4.95
CA ALA A 73 -16.22 6.31 -4.94
C ALA A 73 -15.93 5.60 -3.60
N LEU A 74 -16.42 6.15 -2.48
CA LEU A 74 -16.17 5.63 -1.13
C LEU A 74 -17.34 4.82 -0.57
N VAL A 75 -18.59 5.23 -0.81
CA VAL A 75 -19.75 4.58 -0.18
C VAL A 75 -20.43 3.65 -1.17
N ASP A 76 -20.99 4.18 -2.25
CA ASP A 76 -21.76 3.43 -3.24
C ASP A 76 -21.88 4.21 -4.55
N ASP A 77 -21.55 3.57 -5.67
CA ASP A 77 -21.59 4.14 -7.02
C ASP A 77 -22.98 4.70 -7.42
N THR A 78 -24.07 4.22 -6.81
CA THR A 78 -25.47 4.60 -7.08
C THR A 78 -25.94 5.85 -6.33
N ILE A 79 -25.14 6.37 -5.39
CA ILE A 79 -25.50 7.56 -4.59
C ILE A 79 -25.74 8.77 -5.50
N GLY A 80 -26.94 9.32 -5.40
CA GLY A 80 -27.39 10.46 -6.21
C GLY A 80 -27.81 10.10 -7.64
N VAL A 81 -28.02 8.81 -7.95
CA VAL A 81 -28.49 8.32 -9.26
C VAL A 81 -29.79 7.52 -9.15
N GLU A 82 -30.01 6.73 -8.08
CA GLU A 82 -31.20 5.86 -7.95
C GLU A 82 -32.22 6.24 -6.85
N LYS A 83 -33.48 5.82 -7.03
CA LYS A 83 -34.63 6.03 -6.11
C LYS A 83 -34.74 4.99 -4.99
N ASN A 84 -34.09 3.84 -5.14
CA ASN A 84 -34.16 2.77 -4.16
C ASN A 84 -33.06 3.00 -3.12
N GLY A 85 -33.44 3.43 -1.91
CA GLY A 85 -32.51 3.83 -0.84
C GLY A 85 -31.67 2.70 -0.22
N ALA A 86 -31.36 1.64 -0.97
CA ALA A 86 -30.47 0.57 -0.54
C ALA A 86 -29.03 0.94 -0.94
N ILE A 87 -28.17 1.11 0.07
CA ILE A 87 -26.74 1.39 -0.12
C ILE A 87 -25.99 0.06 -0.13
N THR A 88 -25.31 -0.24 -1.23
CA THR A 88 -24.36 -1.34 -1.39
C THR A 88 -22.93 -0.80 -1.24
N PRO A 89 -22.19 -1.17 -0.18
CA PRO A 89 -20.83 -0.68 0.04
C PRO A 89 -19.90 -1.05 -1.12
N THR A 90 -19.17 -0.07 -1.66
CA THR A 90 -18.14 -0.30 -2.69
C THR A 90 -16.96 -1.09 -2.11
N PRO A 91 -16.68 -2.34 -2.53
CA PRO A 91 -15.63 -3.17 -1.95
C PRO A 91 -14.22 -2.81 -2.42
N LYS A 92 -14.10 -1.90 -3.40
CA LYS A 92 -12.83 -1.58 -4.04
C LYS A 92 -11.90 -0.83 -3.09
N THR A 93 -10.61 -1.16 -3.12
CA THR A 93 -9.57 -0.43 -2.37
C THR A 93 -9.45 1.01 -2.90
N ARG A 94 -9.24 1.96 -1.99
CA ARG A 94 -9.06 3.37 -2.31
C ARG A 94 -7.85 3.88 -1.53
N PHE A 95 -7.17 4.87 -2.08
CA PHE A 95 -6.13 5.59 -1.36
C PHE A 95 -6.49 7.06 -1.20
N VAL A 96 -6.09 7.64 -0.08
CA VAL A 96 -6.10 9.08 0.16
C VAL A 96 -4.67 9.57 0.06
N LEU A 97 -4.43 10.48 -0.88
CA LEU A 97 -3.16 11.18 -1.01
C LEU A 97 -3.28 12.54 -0.31
N VAL A 98 -2.38 12.81 0.64
CA VAL A 98 -2.28 14.08 1.36
C VAL A 98 -0.91 14.67 1.08
N GLU A 99 -0.88 15.84 0.48
CA GLU A 99 0.37 16.55 0.20
C GLU A 99 0.39 17.91 0.86
N ARG A 100 1.56 18.29 1.34
CA ARG A 100 1.87 19.56 1.99
C ARG A 100 3.22 20.02 1.47
N PRO A 101 3.62 21.29 1.68
CA PRO A 101 4.96 21.74 1.35
C PRO A 101 6.02 20.79 1.92
N GLY A 102 6.81 20.17 1.05
CA GLY A 102 7.88 19.24 1.41
C GLY A 102 7.46 17.81 1.80
N SER A 103 6.17 17.46 1.85
CA SER A 103 5.75 16.11 2.25
C SER A 103 4.56 15.57 1.46
N SER A 104 4.60 14.28 1.16
CA SER A 104 3.54 13.58 0.41
C SER A 104 3.28 12.23 1.07
N TRP A 105 2.03 12.02 1.47
CA TRP A 105 1.62 10.88 2.28
C TRP A 105 0.43 10.17 1.65
N CYS A 106 0.50 8.85 1.62
CA CYS A 106 -0.55 8.03 1.05
C CYS A 106 -1.09 7.07 2.09
N TYR A 107 -2.42 7.02 2.22
CA TYR A 107 -3.13 6.18 3.17
C TYR A 107 -4.11 5.27 2.43
N ARG A 108 -4.04 3.96 2.67
CA ARG A 108 -5.04 3.01 2.21
C ARG A 108 -6.29 3.12 3.07
N VAL A 109 -7.44 3.36 2.45
CA VAL A 109 -8.72 3.44 3.16
C VAL A 109 -9.10 2.07 3.70
N ALA A 110 -9.22 1.98 5.03
CA ALA A 110 -9.59 0.76 5.75
C ALA A 110 -11.08 0.74 6.14
N GLN A 111 -11.58 1.84 6.69
CA GLN A 111 -12.99 1.96 7.10
C GLN A 111 -13.58 3.29 6.61
N ARG A 112 -14.89 3.27 6.34
CA ARG A 112 -15.64 4.40 5.81
C ARG A 112 -16.93 4.54 6.60
N MET A 113 -17.23 5.75 7.06
CA MET A 113 -18.44 6.06 7.81
C MET A 113 -19.12 7.24 7.12
N ALA A 114 -20.35 7.03 6.68
CA ALA A 114 -21.14 8.07 6.02
C ALA A 114 -22.19 8.58 7.00
N THR A 115 -22.28 9.90 7.17
CA THR A 115 -23.21 10.54 8.09
C THR A 115 -24.23 11.35 7.31
N GLY A 116 -25.51 11.15 7.63
CA GLY A 116 -26.64 11.86 7.04
C GLY A 116 -27.83 10.93 6.76
N PRO A 117 -29.02 11.48 6.51
CA PRO A 117 -30.17 10.68 6.08
C PRO A 117 -29.89 10.02 4.71
N ALA A 118 -30.50 8.86 4.46
CA ALA A 118 -30.23 8.01 3.28
C ALA A 118 -30.33 8.72 1.91
N GLY A 119 -31.10 9.82 1.83
CA GLY A 119 -31.22 10.64 0.61
C GLY A 119 -30.36 11.89 0.57
N LYS A 120 -29.64 12.25 1.65
CA LYS A 120 -28.82 13.46 1.73
C LYS A 120 -27.63 13.24 2.67
N LEU A 121 -26.60 12.58 2.14
CA LEU A 121 -25.31 12.43 2.81
C LEU A 121 -24.70 13.80 3.09
N GLN A 122 -24.27 14.03 4.33
CA GLN A 122 -23.74 15.30 4.79
C GLN A 122 -22.22 15.27 4.83
N SER A 123 -21.66 14.23 5.45
CA SER A 123 -20.22 14.07 5.61
C SER A 123 -19.80 12.60 5.51
N ILE A 124 -18.52 12.40 5.20
CA ILE A 124 -17.87 11.09 5.23
C ILE A 124 -16.64 11.20 6.12
N THR A 125 -16.50 10.23 7.02
CA THR A 125 -15.29 9.98 7.79
C THR A 125 -14.59 8.76 7.20
N VAL A 126 -13.32 8.93 6.85
CA VAL A 126 -12.45 7.84 6.38
C VAL A 126 -11.40 7.55 7.44
N HIS A 127 -11.21 6.26 7.71
CA HIS A 127 -10.06 5.76 8.46
C HIS A 127 -9.11 5.10 7.48
N GLY A 128 -7.90 5.61 7.41
CA GLY A 128 -6.83 5.10 6.56
C GLY A 128 -5.68 4.55 7.38
N VAL A 129 -4.89 3.69 6.75
CA VAL A 129 -3.62 3.19 7.28
C VAL A 129 -2.54 3.54 6.28
N ASP A 130 -1.39 4.01 6.75
CA ASP A 130 -0.23 4.35 5.91
C ASP A 130 0.14 3.16 5.00
N VAL A 131 0.51 3.46 3.75
CA VAL A 131 0.91 2.44 2.78
C VAL A 131 2.16 1.64 3.20
N VAL A 132 2.92 2.09 4.20
CA VAL A 132 3.97 1.27 4.83
C VAL A 132 3.41 -0.04 5.43
N ASN A 133 2.12 -0.06 5.79
CA ASN A 133 1.42 -1.24 6.29
C ASN A 133 1.30 -2.38 5.27
N TYR A 134 1.68 -2.19 4.00
CA TYR A 134 1.83 -3.34 3.11
C TYR A 134 2.93 -4.29 3.59
N LEU A 135 3.95 -3.80 4.29
CA LEU A 135 5.03 -4.65 4.83
C LEU A 135 4.55 -5.62 5.92
N THR A 136 3.39 -5.40 6.55
CA THR A 136 2.79 -6.35 7.52
C THR A 136 1.99 -7.46 6.85
N GLN A 137 1.77 -7.37 5.55
CA GLN A 137 0.99 -8.33 4.76
C GLN A 137 1.87 -9.10 3.78
N LEU A 138 3.03 -8.54 3.43
CA LEU A 138 3.97 -9.16 2.52
C LEU A 138 4.91 -10.10 3.28
N PRO A 139 5.12 -11.33 2.77
CA PRO A 139 6.02 -12.29 3.38
C PRO A 139 7.48 -11.85 3.26
N CYS A 140 8.31 -12.27 4.22
CA CYS A 140 9.74 -12.07 4.30
C CYS A 140 10.48 -13.39 4.00
N PRO A 141 10.50 -13.84 2.73
CA PRO A 141 11.03 -15.15 2.37
C PRO A 141 12.51 -15.28 2.72
N THR A 142 12.87 -16.42 3.29
CA THR A 142 14.25 -16.85 3.51
C THR A 142 14.99 -17.19 2.21
N GLN A 143 14.24 -17.59 1.17
CA GLN A 143 14.76 -17.90 -0.16
C GLN A 143 14.05 -17.08 -1.25
N PRO A 144 14.24 -15.75 -1.28
CA PRO A 144 13.54 -14.87 -2.22
C PRO A 144 13.80 -15.23 -3.68
N ALA A 145 15.03 -15.65 -4.02
CA ALA A 145 15.39 -16.05 -5.38
C ALA A 145 14.58 -17.26 -5.89
N LYS A 146 14.33 -18.26 -5.02
CA LYS A 146 13.53 -19.43 -5.40
C LYS A 146 12.07 -19.08 -5.57
N TRP A 147 11.51 -18.33 -4.62
CA TRP A 147 10.14 -17.80 -4.72
C TRP A 147 9.94 -17.01 -6.02
N LYS A 148 10.90 -16.12 -6.36
CA LYS A 148 10.88 -15.33 -7.60
C LYS A 148 10.87 -16.19 -8.87
N SER A 149 11.47 -17.37 -8.83
CA SER A 149 11.52 -18.33 -9.95
C SER A 149 10.32 -19.27 -10.00
N SER A 150 9.63 -19.49 -8.88
CA SER A 150 8.42 -20.31 -8.79
C SER A 150 7.23 -19.64 -9.49
N ARG A 151 6.29 -20.44 -9.98
CA ARG A 151 5.04 -19.94 -10.58
C ARG A 151 3.86 -20.73 -10.05
N PHE A 152 2.74 -20.02 -9.89
CA PHE A 152 1.47 -20.67 -9.64
C PHE A 152 1.09 -21.54 -10.83
N HIS A 153 0.71 -22.78 -10.54
CA HIS A 153 0.13 -23.69 -11.50
C HIS A 153 -1.20 -24.22 -10.97
N ARG A 154 -2.12 -24.48 -11.89
CA ARG A 154 -3.44 -24.98 -11.56
C ARG A 154 -3.34 -26.44 -11.13
N PHE A 155 -3.63 -26.68 -9.86
CA PHE A 155 -3.62 -27.98 -9.23
C PHE A 155 -5.04 -28.56 -9.18
N GLU A 156 -5.28 -29.58 -10.01
CA GLU A 156 -6.62 -30.17 -10.17
C GLU A 156 -6.81 -31.48 -9.41
N LYS A 157 -5.73 -32.14 -8.98
CA LYS A 157 -5.76 -33.52 -8.48
C LYS A 157 -5.92 -33.55 -6.96
N ASP A 158 -6.83 -34.39 -6.46
CA ASP A 158 -6.93 -34.64 -5.02
C ASP A 158 -5.98 -35.77 -4.60
N TRP A 159 -5.01 -35.48 -3.72
CA TRP A 159 -4.04 -36.46 -3.23
C TRP A 159 -4.61 -37.37 -2.13
N LEU A 160 -5.74 -37.00 -1.51
CA LEU A 160 -6.42 -37.83 -0.51
C LEU A 160 -7.24 -38.97 -1.14
N ALA A 161 -7.52 -38.88 -2.44
CA ALA A 161 -8.10 -39.97 -3.22
C ALA A 161 -7.04 -41.00 -3.60
N VAL A 162 -6.39 -41.61 -2.60
CA VAL A 162 -5.29 -42.58 -2.75
C VAL A 162 -5.68 -43.77 -3.63
N THR A 163 -6.99 -44.08 -3.72
CA THR A 163 -7.56 -45.17 -4.51
C THR A 163 -8.10 -44.80 -5.89
N ASP A 164 -8.39 -43.52 -6.16
CA ASP A 164 -8.96 -43.07 -7.43
C ASP A 164 -8.09 -41.99 -8.09
N LYS A 165 -7.28 -42.41 -9.07
CA LYS A 165 -6.40 -41.52 -9.83
C LYS A 165 -7.15 -40.48 -10.68
N THR A 166 -8.48 -40.58 -10.80
CA THR A 166 -9.33 -39.64 -11.54
C THR A 166 -10.00 -38.58 -10.65
N ALA A 167 -9.86 -38.69 -9.32
CA ALA A 167 -10.43 -37.72 -8.40
C ALA A 167 -9.81 -36.33 -8.58
N ARG A 168 -10.68 -35.36 -8.86
CA ARG A 168 -10.34 -33.96 -9.01
C ARG A 168 -11.01 -33.12 -7.95
N PHE A 169 -10.39 -32.01 -7.56
CA PHE A 169 -11.07 -31.01 -6.75
C PHE A 169 -12.27 -30.43 -7.52
N VAL A 170 -13.41 -30.26 -6.83
CA VAL A 170 -14.59 -29.56 -7.37
C VAL A 170 -14.21 -28.14 -7.82
N THR A 171 -13.36 -27.49 -7.03
CA THR A 171 -12.74 -26.20 -7.36
C THR A 171 -11.22 -26.39 -7.36
N PRO A 172 -10.57 -26.43 -8.54
CA PRO A 172 -9.11 -26.44 -8.66
C PRO A 172 -8.48 -25.29 -7.90
N ARG A 173 -7.24 -25.51 -7.42
CA ARG A 173 -6.50 -24.51 -6.65
C ARG A 173 -5.24 -24.12 -7.40
N ASP A 174 -4.88 -22.86 -7.37
CA ASP A 174 -3.57 -22.44 -7.86
C ASP A 174 -2.56 -22.56 -6.72
N ILE A 175 -1.50 -23.33 -6.95
CA ILE A 175 -0.46 -23.61 -5.96
C ILE A 175 0.89 -23.27 -6.57
N ALA A 176 1.79 -22.70 -5.77
CA ALA A 176 3.19 -22.54 -6.11
C ALA A 176 4.03 -23.22 -5.03
N GLU A 177 5.04 -23.98 -5.46
CA GLU A 177 6.02 -24.53 -4.54
C GLU A 177 6.98 -23.43 -4.11
N VAL A 178 7.15 -23.29 -2.80
CA VAL A 178 8.04 -22.31 -2.20
C VAL A 178 8.86 -23.01 -1.14
N ASP A 179 10.15 -22.68 -1.11
CA ASP A 179 11.06 -23.19 -0.10
C ASP A 179 11.02 -22.27 1.10
N PHE A 180 10.64 -22.85 2.23
CA PHE A 180 10.88 -22.29 3.55
C PHE A 180 12.26 -22.73 4.04
N TYR A 181 12.73 -22.11 5.12
CA TYR A 181 14.00 -22.44 5.74
C TYR A 181 14.25 -23.95 5.91
N ASP A 182 15.43 -24.42 5.46
CA ASP A 182 16.03 -25.68 5.90
C ASP A 182 17.34 -25.37 6.64
N SER A 183 17.51 -26.01 7.80
CA SER A 183 18.49 -25.73 8.85
C SER A 183 19.97 -25.80 8.49
N TYR A 184 20.30 -26.18 7.25
CA TYR A 184 21.66 -26.49 6.82
C TYR A 184 22.33 -25.41 5.94
N LEU A 185 21.64 -24.32 5.59
CA LEU A 185 22.18 -23.27 4.72
C LEU A 185 22.56 -22.00 5.50
N ALA A 186 23.87 -21.79 5.69
CA ALA A 186 24.44 -20.61 6.35
C ALA A 186 24.34 -19.31 5.53
N ASP A 187 24.00 -19.42 4.24
CA ASP A 187 24.05 -18.32 3.26
C ASP A 187 22.83 -17.38 3.31
N GLN A 188 21.94 -17.53 4.29
CA GLN A 188 20.68 -16.77 4.39
C GLN A 188 20.72 -15.62 5.40
N VAL A 189 21.88 -15.38 6.02
CA VAL A 189 22.08 -14.28 6.95
C VAL A 189 22.67 -13.09 6.22
N ILE A 190 22.00 -11.94 6.31
CA ILE A 190 22.46 -10.69 5.71
C ILE A 190 23.22 -9.90 6.78
N TYR A 191 24.49 -9.63 6.53
CA TYR A 191 25.34 -8.80 7.38
C TYR A 191 25.84 -7.58 6.62
N ASP A 192 25.30 -6.41 6.95
CA ASP A 192 25.68 -5.12 6.34
C ASP A 192 25.26 -3.95 7.24
N TYR A 193 25.55 -2.71 6.82
CA TYR A 193 24.98 -1.50 7.40
C TYR A 193 23.46 -1.59 7.46
N ALA A 194 22.85 -1.14 8.57
CA ALA A 194 21.44 -1.42 8.83
C ALA A 194 20.49 -0.99 7.71
N GLU A 195 20.66 0.21 7.16
CA GLU A 195 19.83 0.70 6.06
C GLU A 195 20.00 -0.16 4.79
N VAL A 196 21.20 -0.67 4.53
CA VAL A 196 21.51 -1.51 3.38
C VAL A 196 20.92 -2.91 3.57
N ALA A 197 21.13 -3.51 4.75
CA ALA A 197 20.60 -4.82 5.09
C ALA A 197 19.06 -4.83 5.10
N ILE A 198 18.43 -3.82 5.71
CA ILE A 198 16.97 -3.66 5.75
C ILE A 198 16.43 -3.41 4.34
N GLY A 199 17.01 -2.48 3.60
CA GLY A 199 16.61 -2.18 2.22
C GLY A 199 16.69 -3.42 1.35
N ARG A 200 17.78 -4.18 1.45
CA ARG A 200 17.96 -5.45 0.74
C ARG A 200 16.87 -6.46 1.06
N ILE A 201 16.53 -6.66 2.33
CA ILE A 201 15.47 -7.59 2.74
C ILE A 201 14.13 -7.18 2.14
N ILE A 202 13.76 -5.90 2.25
CA ILE A 202 12.49 -5.41 1.69
C ILE A 202 12.50 -5.63 0.18
N THR A 203 13.56 -5.21 -0.53
CA THR A 203 13.69 -5.34 -1.99
C THR A 203 13.56 -6.79 -2.43
N GLU A 204 14.37 -7.70 -1.87
CA GLU A 204 14.36 -9.11 -2.27
C GLU A 204 13.00 -9.77 -1.99
N SER A 205 12.33 -9.38 -0.89
CA SER A 205 11.02 -9.90 -0.52
C SER A 205 9.90 -9.41 -1.45
N VAL A 206 9.82 -8.12 -1.73
CA VAL A 206 8.80 -7.57 -2.64
C VAL A 206 8.98 -8.09 -4.06
N ASP A 207 10.23 -8.23 -4.52
CA ASP A 207 10.58 -8.82 -5.81
C ASP A 207 10.20 -10.29 -5.91
N ALA A 208 10.39 -11.06 -4.83
CA ALA A 208 10.01 -12.45 -4.77
C ALA A 208 8.49 -12.62 -4.90
N VAL A 209 7.71 -11.79 -4.19
CA VAL A 209 6.24 -11.77 -4.27
C VAL A 209 5.77 -11.34 -5.66
N ALA A 210 6.34 -10.29 -6.23
CA ALA A 210 5.98 -9.87 -7.59
C ALA A 210 6.34 -10.95 -8.62
N GLY A 211 7.49 -11.60 -8.46
CA GLY A 211 7.97 -12.66 -9.34
C GLY A 211 7.09 -13.90 -9.31
N ILE A 212 6.69 -14.39 -8.14
CA ILE A 212 5.84 -15.58 -8.02
C ILE A 212 4.44 -15.35 -8.60
N LEU A 213 3.93 -14.12 -8.48
CA LEU A 213 2.67 -13.67 -9.08
C LEU A 213 2.79 -13.39 -10.59
N GLY A 214 3.99 -13.50 -11.18
CA GLY A 214 4.22 -13.29 -12.61
C GLY A 214 4.05 -11.83 -13.04
N MET A 215 4.19 -10.87 -12.12
CA MET A 215 4.06 -9.45 -12.43
C MET A 215 5.28 -8.95 -13.21
N SER A 216 5.05 -8.34 -14.37
CA SER A 216 6.12 -7.72 -15.18
C SER A 216 6.60 -6.39 -14.59
N THR A 217 5.70 -5.68 -13.93
CA THR A 217 5.96 -4.38 -13.28
C THR A 217 5.50 -4.50 -11.83
N PRO A 218 6.42 -4.66 -10.87
CA PRO A 218 6.06 -4.70 -9.45
C PRO A 218 5.36 -3.41 -9.03
N PRO A 219 4.29 -3.49 -8.21
CA PRO A 219 3.63 -2.31 -7.65
C PRO A 219 4.44 -1.64 -6.52
N PHE A 220 5.52 -2.29 -6.08
CA PHE A 220 6.39 -1.85 -5.01
C PHE A 220 7.79 -1.54 -5.54
N ASN A 221 8.39 -0.48 -5.00
CA ASN A 221 9.79 -0.13 -5.20
C ASN A 221 10.43 0.11 -3.83
N VAL A 222 11.76 0.07 -3.76
CA VAL A 222 12.51 0.31 -2.53
C VAL A 222 13.66 1.27 -2.82
N THR A 223 13.77 2.31 -2.01
CA THR A 223 14.86 3.29 -2.07
C THR A 223 15.60 3.28 -0.76
N VAL A 224 16.93 3.22 -0.83
CA VAL A 224 17.81 3.35 0.35
C VAL A 224 18.54 4.68 0.25
N THR A 225 18.33 5.55 1.23
CA THR A 225 18.91 6.90 1.27
C THR A 225 19.80 7.07 2.48
N ASN A 226 21.00 7.62 2.29
CA ASN A 226 21.95 7.86 3.37
C ASN A 226 22.14 9.37 3.59
N HIS A 227 21.69 9.89 4.73
CA HIS A 227 21.80 11.32 5.07
C HIS A 227 23.02 11.61 5.96
N GLY A 228 24.22 11.31 5.46
CA GLY A 228 25.47 11.76 6.08
C GLY A 228 26.17 10.73 6.98
N GLY A 229 25.84 9.44 6.85
CA GLY A 229 26.53 8.36 7.52
C GLY A 229 25.78 7.03 7.42
N HIS A 230 26.53 5.93 7.37
CA HIS A 230 25.97 4.59 7.52
C HIS A 230 25.58 4.33 8.98
N ALA A 231 24.50 3.60 9.20
CA ALA A 231 24.16 3.10 10.53
C ALA A 231 25.14 2.00 10.97
N GLU A 232 24.97 1.45 12.17
CA GLU A 232 25.76 0.30 12.60
C GLU A 232 25.51 -0.91 11.69
N LYS A 233 26.53 -1.77 11.53
CA LYS A 233 26.34 -3.05 10.84
C LYS A 233 25.53 -3.99 11.70
N ILE A 234 24.49 -4.56 11.12
CA ILE A 234 23.61 -5.52 11.78
C ILE A 234 23.58 -6.83 11.02
N MET A 235 23.19 -7.86 11.73
CA MET A 235 22.97 -9.19 11.18
C MET A 235 21.47 -9.47 11.22
N ILE A 236 20.84 -9.62 10.06
CA ILE A 236 19.42 -9.96 9.96
C ILE A 236 19.28 -11.30 9.26
N LYS A 237 18.45 -12.16 9.84
CA LYS A 237 18.01 -13.41 9.25
C LYS A 237 16.50 -13.29 8.97
N PRO A 238 16.05 -13.38 7.71
CA PRO A 238 14.63 -13.54 7.38
C PRO A 238 14.07 -14.81 8.05
N ASP A 239 12.78 -14.83 8.37
CA ASP A 239 12.16 -15.93 9.12
C ASP A 239 10.87 -16.47 8.47
N ASP A 240 10.62 -16.12 7.20
CA ASP A 240 9.41 -16.46 6.46
C ASP A 240 8.11 -15.87 7.06
N GLY A 241 8.22 -14.97 8.06
CA GLY A 241 7.13 -14.17 8.61
C GLY A 241 6.77 -12.97 7.72
N PHE A 242 6.28 -11.88 8.32
CA PHE A 242 6.02 -10.64 7.57
C PHE A 242 7.25 -9.73 7.55
N ILE A 243 7.43 -9.00 6.44
CA ILE A 243 8.60 -8.11 6.27
C ILE A 243 8.72 -7.15 7.45
N TRP A 244 7.61 -6.50 7.83
CA TRP A 244 7.58 -5.52 8.90
C TRP A 244 8.08 -6.07 10.24
N ASP A 245 7.62 -7.26 10.63
CA ASP A 245 7.97 -7.88 11.91
C ASP A 245 9.46 -8.23 12.00
N VAL A 246 10.06 -8.55 10.85
CA VAL A 246 11.50 -8.81 10.74
C VAL A 246 12.29 -7.50 10.82
N VAL A 247 11.94 -6.50 10.00
CA VAL A 247 12.80 -5.31 9.80
C VAL A 247 12.56 -4.19 10.81
N ALA A 248 11.32 -3.95 11.26
CA ALA A 248 11.00 -2.78 12.07
C ALA A 248 11.72 -2.74 13.43
N PRO A 249 11.80 -3.84 14.21
CA PRO A 249 12.55 -3.82 15.47
C PRO A 249 14.05 -3.54 15.26
N ARG A 250 14.62 -4.01 14.15
CA ARG A 250 16.04 -3.83 13.80
C ARG A 250 16.31 -2.42 13.33
N ALA A 251 15.39 -1.86 12.52
CA ALA A 251 15.42 -0.47 12.09
C ALA A 251 15.39 0.49 13.28
N THR A 252 14.47 0.26 14.23
CA THR A 252 14.37 1.06 15.45
C THR A 252 15.63 0.97 16.30
N ALA A 253 16.17 -0.23 16.52
CA ALA A 253 17.41 -0.42 17.28
C ALA A 253 18.63 0.26 16.63
N ALA A 254 18.72 0.21 15.30
CA ALA A 254 19.82 0.81 14.54
C ALA A 254 19.62 2.30 14.21
N GLY A 255 18.50 2.90 14.63
CA GLY A 255 18.17 4.28 14.30
C GLY A 255 18.01 4.53 12.80
N VAL A 256 17.41 3.59 12.07
CA VAL A 256 17.02 3.69 10.65
C VAL A 256 15.52 3.94 10.54
N GLY A 257 15.10 4.85 9.68
CA GLY A 257 13.69 5.12 9.38
C GLY A 257 13.18 4.28 8.21
N ILE A 258 11.97 3.73 8.35
CA ILE A 258 11.24 3.09 7.24
C ILE A 258 9.95 3.89 7.01
N THR A 259 9.81 4.47 5.82
CA THR A 259 8.59 5.16 5.39
C THR A 259 8.12 4.63 4.05
N ALA A 260 6.93 5.02 3.61
CA ALA A 260 6.44 4.67 2.30
C ALA A 260 5.71 5.85 1.66
N THR A 261 5.86 5.98 0.35
CA THR A 261 5.21 7.04 -0.44
C THR A 261 4.60 6.45 -1.71
N MET A 262 3.49 7.02 -2.17
CA MET A 262 2.96 6.72 -3.50
C MET A 262 3.66 7.62 -4.49
N VAL A 263 4.46 7.03 -5.38
CA VAL A 263 5.12 7.73 -6.47
C VAL A 263 4.20 7.70 -7.68
N LEU A 264 3.76 8.89 -8.08
CA LEU A 264 2.95 9.08 -9.26
C LEU A 264 3.85 9.30 -10.48
N PRO A 265 3.49 8.75 -11.66
CA PRO A 265 4.24 9.02 -12.89
C PRO A 265 4.22 10.52 -13.23
N THR A 266 5.24 10.98 -13.96
CA THR A 266 5.32 12.37 -14.46
C THR A 266 4.85 12.54 -15.90
N LYS A 267 4.85 11.45 -16.69
CA LYS A 267 4.41 11.45 -18.10
C LYS A 267 3.63 10.19 -18.45
N THR A 268 4.27 9.03 -18.33
CA THR A 268 3.69 7.73 -18.68
C THR A 268 4.16 6.69 -17.68
N GLY A 269 3.27 5.80 -17.26
CA GLY A 269 3.57 4.73 -16.31
C GLY A 269 2.38 4.45 -15.41
N GLU A 270 2.58 3.53 -14.48
CA GLU A 270 1.65 3.20 -13.41
C GLU A 270 2.18 3.77 -12.09
N PRO A 271 1.30 4.23 -11.18
CA PRO A 271 1.68 4.56 -9.81
C PRO A 271 2.35 3.38 -9.11
N GLN A 272 3.34 3.67 -8.28
CA GLN A 272 4.06 2.67 -7.49
C GLN A 272 4.21 3.11 -6.05
N ILE A 273 4.12 2.17 -5.11
CA ILE A 273 4.43 2.43 -3.70
C ILE A 273 5.92 2.22 -3.51
N THR A 274 6.62 3.28 -3.09
CA THR A 274 8.05 3.21 -2.79
C THR A 274 8.26 3.15 -1.28
N PHE A 275 8.90 2.09 -0.80
CA PHE A 275 9.39 1.99 0.58
C PHE A 275 10.75 2.70 0.66
N ASN A 276 10.85 3.72 1.50
CA ASN A 276 12.08 4.48 1.71
C ASN A 276 12.72 4.02 3.02
N VAL A 277 13.97 3.57 2.94
CA VAL A 277 14.80 3.19 4.08
C VAL A 277 15.90 4.24 4.21
N SER A 278 15.96 4.95 5.33
CA SER A 278 16.88 6.07 5.48
C SER A 278 17.59 6.13 6.83
N THR A 279 18.85 6.58 6.81
CA THR A 279 19.59 6.97 8.01
C THR A 279 19.35 8.45 8.31
N GLY A 280 19.24 8.82 9.59
CA GLY A 280 18.98 10.21 10.01
C GLY A 280 17.49 10.56 10.14
N GLU A 281 17.21 11.79 10.60
CA GLU A 281 15.86 12.35 10.59
C GLU A 281 15.47 12.67 9.15
N THR A 282 14.52 11.92 8.61
CA THR A 282 13.71 12.40 7.49
C THR A 282 12.80 13.50 8.05
N GLU A 283 13.09 14.75 7.73
CA GLU A 283 12.17 15.88 7.91
C GLU A 283 10.83 15.63 7.17
#